data_AF-U3ANA7-F1
#
_entry.id   AF-U3ANA7-F1
#
_cell.length_a   1.000
_cell.length_b   1.000
_cell.length_c   1.000
_cell.angle_alpha   90.00
_cell.angle_beta   90.00
_cell.angle_gamma   90.00
#
_symmetry.space_group_name_H-M   'P 1'
#
loop_
_entity.id
_entity.type
_entity.pdbx_description
1 polymer ?
#
loop_
_entity_poly.entity_id
_entity_poly.type
_entity_poly.pdbx_seq_one_letter_code
_entity_poly.pdbx_strand_id
1 'polypeptide(L)'
;MLTLKQNLPITVPNELIEFISEHVQRDGISIIGFNDTNYHPSTGGFRPVEVMVEKLGNYVALHYYTEFAYEGQSSDAQLCKSNDFDLSLNTYYSEFMGIMPLNDEVSETFEMFVKNTISYANLGMYDELKVDFLGGHLLLHKDIVEV
;
A
#
# COMPACT_ATOMS: atom_id res chain seq x y z
N MET A 1 2.94 -10.16 15.93
CA MET A 1 2.87 -10.21 14.46
C MET A 1 1.42 -10.41 14.07
N LEU A 2 0.89 -9.55 13.21
CA LEU A 2 -0.48 -9.67 12.71
C LEU A 2 -0.61 -10.86 11.76
N THR A 3 -1.80 -11.42 11.65
CA THR A 3 -2.13 -12.50 10.72
C THR A 3 -3.00 -11.96 9.59
N LEU A 4 -2.51 -12.09 8.35
CA LEU A 4 -3.30 -11.76 7.16
C LEU A 4 -4.52 -12.71 7.07
N LYS A 5 -5.73 -12.14 6.90
CA LYS A 5 -6.97 -12.94 6.79
C LYS A 5 -7.49 -13.09 5.36
N GLN A 6 -7.02 -12.30 4.40
CA GLN A 6 -7.44 -12.43 3.01
C GLN A 6 -6.79 -13.65 2.34
N ASN A 7 -7.55 -14.32 1.49
CA ASN A 7 -7.02 -15.28 0.53
C ASN A 7 -6.75 -14.54 -0.79
N LEU A 8 -5.51 -14.10 -0.98
CA LEU A 8 -5.10 -13.32 -2.16
C LEU A 8 -4.40 -14.23 -3.19
N PRO A 9 -4.55 -13.95 -4.50
CA PRO A 9 -3.82 -14.65 -5.56
C PRO A 9 -2.35 -14.20 -5.68
N ILE A 10 -1.84 -13.47 -4.68
CA ILE A 10 -0.45 -13.01 -4.56
C ILE A 10 0.01 -13.20 -3.12
N THR A 11 1.32 -13.30 -2.92
CA THR A 11 1.91 -13.34 -1.57
C THR A 11 2.10 -11.92 -1.03
N VAL A 12 1.61 -11.66 0.17
CA VAL A 12 1.90 -10.40 0.88
C VAL A 12 3.24 -10.54 1.61
N PRO A 13 4.22 -9.65 1.36
CA PRO A 13 5.51 -9.73 2.04
C PRO A 13 5.38 -9.56 3.55
N ASN A 14 6.10 -10.39 4.32
CA ASN A 14 6.06 -10.34 5.79
C ASN A 14 6.51 -8.98 6.35
N GLU A 15 7.48 -8.32 5.69
CA GLU A 15 7.99 -7.00 6.08
C GLU A 15 6.89 -5.94 6.08
N LEU A 16 5.90 -6.04 5.18
CA LEU A 16 4.74 -5.15 5.18
C LEU A 16 3.83 -5.43 6.38
N ILE A 17 3.59 -6.71 6.70
CA ILE A 17 2.78 -7.11 7.86
C ILE A 17 3.44 -6.67 9.17
N GLU A 18 4.78 -6.79 9.26
CA GLU A 18 5.58 -6.29 10.37
C GLU A 18 5.47 -4.77 10.49
N PHE A 19 5.68 -4.05 9.39
CA PHE A 19 5.53 -2.59 9.36
C PHE A 19 4.14 -2.14 9.80
N ILE A 20 3.08 -2.77 9.29
CA ILE A 20 1.69 -2.49 9.70
C ILE A 20 1.51 -2.79 11.19
N SER A 21 2.07 -3.88 11.70
CA SER A 21 1.99 -4.23 13.12
C SER A 21 2.65 -3.20 14.04
N GLU A 22 3.67 -2.50 13.56
CA GLU A 22 4.38 -1.45 14.31
C GLU A 22 3.64 -0.11 14.26
N HIS A 23 3.00 0.21 13.14
CA HIS A 23 2.45 1.55 12.90
C HIS A 23 0.92 1.64 13.07
N VAL A 24 0.19 0.53 12.94
CA VAL A 24 -1.28 0.49 13.04
C VAL A 24 -1.71 -0.22 14.32
N GLN A 25 -1.97 0.57 15.37
CA GLN A 25 -2.29 0.04 16.70
C GLN A 25 -3.79 -0.09 16.97
N ARG A 26 -4.62 0.68 16.26
CA ARG A 26 -6.07 0.75 16.49
C ARG A 26 -6.80 -0.23 15.57
N ASP A 27 -7.83 -0.88 16.12
CA ASP A 27 -8.75 -1.65 15.31
C ASP A 27 -9.63 -0.73 14.46
N GLY A 28 -9.78 -1.10 13.20
CA GLY A 28 -10.49 -0.39 12.16
C GLY A 28 -9.61 -0.13 10.93
N ILE A 29 -10.08 0.74 10.05
CA ILE A 29 -9.39 1.11 8.82
C ILE A 29 -8.38 2.22 9.08
N SER A 30 -7.19 2.09 8.50
CA SER A 30 -6.15 3.12 8.46
C SER A 30 -5.55 3.24 7.07
N ILE A 31 -5.12 4.45 6.72
CA ILE A 31 -4.34 4.73 5.51
C ILE A 31 -2.92 5.10 5.95
N ILE A 32 -1.93 4.42 5.40
CA ILE A 32 -0.50 4.68 5.61
C ILE A 32 0.02 5.39 4.36
N GLY A 33 0.53 6.61 4.52
CA GLY A 33 1.16 7.39 3.46
C GLY A 33 2.67 7.49 3.68
N PHE A 34 3.43 7.22 2.62
CA PHE A 34 4.88 7.41 2.53
C PHE A 34 5.15 8.56 1.55
N ASN A 35 5.66 9.67 2.06
CA ASN A 35 5.87 10.88 1.28
C ASN A 35 7.33 11.35 1.38
N ASP A 36 7.90 11.69 0.23
CA ASP A 36 9.04 12.58 0.10
C ASP A 36 8.46 13.96 -0.24
N THR A 37 8.47 14.89 0.71
CA THR A 37 7.86 16.21 0.54
C THR A 37 8.57 17.06 -0.52
N ASN A 38 9.76 16.64 -0.96
CA ASN A 38 10.49 17.26 -2.07
C ASN A 38 10.23 16.58 -3.43
N TYR A 39 9.41 15.53 -3.47
CA TYR A 39 9.02 14.89 -4.73
C TYR A 39 8.29 15.89 -5.64
N HIS A 40 8.87 16.14 -6.81
CA HIS A 40 8.42 17.21 -7.69
C HIS A 40 8.54 16.83 -9.18
N PRO A 41 7.63 17.29 -10.06
CA PRO A 41 7.62 16.87 -11.47
C PRO A 41 8.92 17.14 -12.22
N SER A 42 9.62 18.23 -11.89
CA SER A 42 10.83 18.65 -12.61
C SER A 42 12.15 18.13 -12.03
N THR A 43 12.15 17.71 -10.76
CA THR A 43 13.37 17.29 -10.05
C THR A 43 13.33 15.85 -9.58
N GLY A 44 12.19 15.17 -9.72
CA GLY A 44 11.98 13.82 -9.22
C GLY A 44 11.97 13.80 -7.70
N GLY A 45 12.49 12.70 -7.14
CA GLY A 45 12.39 12.34 -5.72
C GLY A 45 11.83 10.93 -5.58
N PHE A 46 11.47 10.54 -4.37
CA PHE A 46 10.84 9.25 -4.12
C PHE A 46 9.33 9.34 -4.37
N ARG A 47 8.81 8.41 -5.17
CA ARG A 47 7.39 8.38 -5.51
C ARG A 47 6.53 8.15 -4.25
N PRO A 48 5.46 8.94 -4.03
CA PRO A 48 4.54 8.73 -2.92
C PRO A 48 3.88 7.36 -2.99
N VAL A 49 3.68 6.74 -1.84
CA VAL A 49 2.98 5.45 -1.72
C VAL A 49 1.88 5.55 -0.68
N GLU A 50 0.73 4.97 -0.97
CA GLU A 50 -0.38 4.84 -0.04
C GLU A 50 -0.79 3.38 0.13
N VAL A 51 -0.99 2.95 1.37
CA VAL A 51 -1.46 1.60 1.70
C VAL A 51 -2.67 1.71 2.63
N MET A 52 -3.82 1.23 2.18
CA MET A 52 -5.01 1.16 3.02
C MET A 52 -5.13 -0.23 3.63
N VAL A 53 -5.24 -0.28 4.95
CA VAL A 53 -5.30 -1.51 5.73
C VAL A 53 -6.44 -1.48 6.71
N GLU A 54 -6.89 -2.66 7.10
CA GLU A 54 -7.89 -2.87 8.12
C GLU A 54 -7.36 -3.83 9.17
N LYS A 55 -7.38 -3.41 10.43
CA LYS A 55 -6.93 -4.22 11.56
C LYS A 55 -8.12 -4.59 12.44
N LEU A 56 -8.16 -5.84 12.91
CA LEU A 56 -9.11 -6.29 13.94
C LEU A 56 -8.43 -7.31 14.85
N GLY A 57 -8.17 -6.94 16.11
CA GLY A 57 -7.41 -7.77 17.04
C GLY A 57 -6.01 -8.07 16.51
N ASN A 58 -5.70 -9.35 16.34
CA ASN A 58 -4.42 -9.83 15.77
C ASN A 58 -4.48 -10.03 14.25
N TYR A 59 -5.56 -9.63 13.60
CA TYR A 59 -5.78 -9.86 12.18
C TYR A 59 -5.64 -8.58 11.38
N VAL A 60 -5.22 -8.74 10.12
CA VAL A 60 -5.09 -7.66 9.15
C VAL A 60 -5.64 -8.07 7.80
N ALA A 61 -6.21 -7.10 7.10
CA ALA A 61 -6.54 -7.14 5.68
C ALA A 61 -5.98 -5.88 5.02
N LEU A 62 -5.60 -5.99 3.75
CA LEU A 62 -5.12 -4.90 2.92
C LEU A 62 -6.19 -4.61 1.85
N HIS A 63 -6.55 -3.35 1.70
CA HIS A 63 -7.50 -2.91 0.67
C HIS A 63 -6.79 -2.65 -0.64
N TYR A 64 -5.71 -1.86 -0.59
CA TYR A 64 -4.85 -1.58 -1.74
C TYR A 64 -3.45 -1.17 -1.31
N TYR A 65 -2.55 -1.20 -2.29
CA TYR A 65 -1.25 -0.53 -2.29
C TYR A 65 -1.17 0.29 -3.57
N THR A 66 -0.85 1.58 -3.49
CA THR A 66 -0.77 2.47 -4.64
C THR A 66 0.50 3.29 -4.59
N GLU A 67 1.34 3.20 -5.62
CA GLU A 67 2.40 4.17 -5.90
C GLU A 67 1.86 5.24 -6.87
N PHE A 68 2.20 6.50 -6.59
CA PHE A 68 1.83 7.64 -7.42
C PHE A 68 3.03 8.25 -8.14
N ALA A 69 2.79 8.78 -9.34
CA ALA A 69 3.79 9.51 -10.10
C ALA A 69 3.18 10.74 -10.76
N TYR A 70 4.01 11.75 -11.03
CA TYR A 70 3.59 12.88 -11.84
C TYR A 70 3.46 12.50 -13.31
N GLU A 71 2.29 12.76 -13.89
CA GLU A 71 2.01 12.68 -15.32
C GLU A 71 1.84 14.09 -15.90
N GLY A 72 2.40 14.34 -17.08
CA GLY A 72 2.38 15.66 -17.74
C GLY A 72 3.72 16.39 -17.67
N GLN A 73 3.72 17.68 -18.00
CA GLN A 73 4.95 18.50 -18.03
C GLN A 73 4.81 19.77 -17.19
N SER A 74 5.88 20.12 -16.47
CA SER A 74 6.02 21.38 -15.74
C SER A 74 4.81 21.71 -14.87
N SER A 75 4.13 22.85 -15.12
CA SER A 75 3.02 23.35 -14.32
C SER A 75 1.73 22.54 -14.44
N ASP A 76 1.60 21.72 -15.47
CA ASP A 76 0.39 20.96 -15.75
C ASP A 76 0.50 19.51 -15.25
N ALA A 77 1.63 19.17 -14.59
CA ALA A 77 1.86 17.85 -14.06
C ALA A 77 0.91 17.55 -12.90
N GLN A 78 0.26 16.38 -12.95
CA GLN A 78 -0.69 15.92 -11.94
C GLN A 78 -0.21 14.62 -11.33
N LEU A 79 -0.44 14.45 -10.03
CA LEU A 79 -0.12 13.22 -9.34
C LEU A 79 -1.19 12.16 -9.68
N CYS A 80 -0.81 11.15 -10.45
CA CYS A 80 -1.67 10.07 -10.93
C CYS A 80 -1.23 8.74 -10.30
N LYS A 81 -2.13 7.74 -10.33
CA LYS A 81 -1.76 6.37 -9.99
C LYS A 81 -0.74 5.87 -11.02
N SER A 82 0.41 5.42 -10.56
CA SER A 82 1.44 4.84 -11.41
C SER A 82 1.38 3.31 -11.37
N ASN A 83 1.26 2.75 -10.17
CA ASN A 83 1.13 1.31 -9.93
C ASN A 83 0.14 1.10 -8.78
N ASP A 84 -0.93 0.34 -9.02
CA ASP A 84 -2.06 0.23 -8.09
C ASP A 84 -2.49 -1.23 -7.96
N PHE A 85 -2.17 -1.84 -6.82
CA PHE A 85 -2.57 -3.20 -6.46
C PHE A 85 -3.86 -3.09 -5.65
N ASP A 86 -5.01 -3.21 -6.32
CA ASP A 86 -6.31 -3.31 -5.68
C ASP A 86 -6.56 -4.75 -5.25
N LEU A 87 -6.30 -5.02 -3.98
CA LEU A 87 -6.40 -6.34 -3.36
C LEU A 87 -7.86 -6.71 -3.04
N SER A 88 -8.78 -5.74 -3.08
CA SER A 88 -10.21 -5.97 -2.90
C SER A 88 -10.87 -6.46 -4.18
N LEU A 89 -10.37 -6.00 -5.34
CA LEU A 89 -10.85 -6.40 -6.67
C LEU A 89 -9.97 -7.45 -7.36
N ASN A 90 -8.84 -7.84 -6.75
CA ASN A 90 -7.84 -8.71 -7.34
C ASN A 90 -7.31 -8.21 -8.70
N THR A 91 -7.06 -6.91 -8.78
CA THR A 91 -6.49 -6.27 -9.98
C THR A 91 -5.23 -5.48 -9.67
N TYR A 92 -4.32 -5.44 -10.64
CA TYR A 92 -3.16 -4.56 -10.65
C TYR A 92 -3.23 -3.64 -11.87
N TYR A 93 -3.14 -2.34 -11.65
CA TYR A 93 -2.97 -1.34 -12.70
C TYR A 93 -1.52 -0.86 -12.75
N SER A 94 -0.97 -0.75 -13.95
CA SER A 94 0.32 -0.11 -14.21
C SER A 94 0.17 0.98 -15.27
N GLU A 95 0.85 2.11 -15.09
CA GLU A 95 0.89 3.22 -16.06
C GLU A 95 1.36 2.77 -17.46
N PHE A 96 2.18 1.72 -17.53
CA PHE A 96 2.74 1.21 -18.78
C PHE A 96 1.96 0.04 -19.39
N MET A 97 1.24 -0.74 -18.57
CA MET A 97 0.61 -2.00 -19.01
C MET A 97 -0.92 -1.99 -18.91
N GLY A 98 -1.51 -1.01 -18.23
CA GLY A 98 -2.94 -0.97 -17.94
C GLY A 98 -3.34 -1.96 -16.84
N ILE A 99 -4.61 -2.38 -16.85
CA ILE A 99 -5.20 -3.25 -15.82
C ILE A 99 -4.92 -4.72 -16.15
N MET A 100 -4.46 -5.45 -15.14
CA MET A 100 -4.14 -6.88 -15.18
C MET A 100 -4.74 -7.57 -13.94
N PRO A 101 -5.05 -8.87 -14.01
CA PRO A 101 -5.43 -9.62 -12.81
C PRO A 101 -4.21 -9.82 -11.89
N LEU A 102 -4.45 -9.87 -10.59
CA LEU A 102 -3.44 -10.37 -9.66
C LEU A 102 -3.19 -11.86 -9.90
N ASN A 103 -1.92 -12.24 -10.04
CA ASN A 103 -1.45 -13.60 -10.29
C ASN A 103 0.01 -13.74 -9.83
N ASP A 104 0.60 -14.92 -10.00
CA ASP A 104 1.98 -15.20 -9.56
C ASP A 104 3.03 -14.23 -10.14
N GLU A 105 2.90 -13.80 -11.40
CA GLU A 105 3.82 -12.83 -12.03
C GLU A 105 3.69 -11.44 -11.40
N VAL A 106 2.46 -11.00 -11.14
CA VAL A 106 2.20 -9.76 -10.42
C VAL A 106 2.64 -9.86 -8.95
N SER A 107 2.67 -11.06 -8.36
CA SER A 107 3.15 -11.26 -6.99
C SER A 107 4.61 -10.86 -6.82
N GLU A 108 5.48 -11.21 -7.77
CA GLU A 108 6.90 -10.81 -7.74
C GLU A 108 7.04 -9.30 -7.87
N THR A 109 6.21 -8.68 -8.70
CA THR A 109 6.17 -7.22 -8.87
C THR A 109 5.72 -6.54 -7.57
N PHE A 110 4.65 -7.02 -6.94
CA PHE A 110 4.16 -6.51 -5.67
C PHE A 110 5.22 -6.60 -4.57
N GLU A 111 5.91 -7.74 -4.47
CA GLU A 111 7.00 -7.94 -3.51
C GLU A 111 8.13 -6.93 -3.72
N MET A 112 8.54 -6.69 -4.96
CA MET A 112 9.56 -5.69 -5.28
C MET A 112 9.14 -4.28 -4.85
N PHE A 113 7.92 -3.85 -5.16
CA PHE A 113 7.43 -2.52 -4.79
C PHE A 113 7.41 -2.33 -3.27
N VAL A 114 6.86 -3.31 -2.55
CA VAL A 114 6.81 -3.30 -1.08
C VAL A 114 8.22 -3.24 -0.49
N LYS A 115 9.14 -4.10 -0.93
CA LYS A 115 10.53 -4.11 -0.44
C LYS A 115 11.24 -2.79 -0.65
N ASN A 116 11.06 -2.19 -1.82
CA ASN A 116 11.63 -0.87 -2.13
C ASN A 116 11.07 0.19 -1.19
N THR A 117 9.74 0.27 -1.04
CA THR A 117 9.09 1.26 -0.16
C THR A 117 9.55 1.14 1.28
N ILE A 118 9.55 -0.07 1.85
CA ILE A 118 10.01 -0.30 3.23
C ILE A 118 11.50 0.03 3.36
N SER A 119 12.33 -0.32 2.37
CA SER A 119 13.75 0.02 2.38
C SER A 119 13.98 1.54 2.35
N TYR A 120 13.25 2.26 1.49
CA TYR A 120 13.32 3.72 1.38
C TYR A 120 12.87 4.41 2.67
N ALA A 121 11.79 3.91 3.30
CA ALA A 121 11.34 4.38 4.60
C ALA A 121 12.42 4.19 5.69
N ASN A 122 13.01 2.99 5.76
CA ASN A 122 14.07 2.68 6.73
C ASN A 122 15.36 3.49 6.51
N LEU A 123 15.63 3.89 5.27
CA LEU A 123 16.76 4.77 4.92
C LEU A 123 16.46 6.26 5.13
N GLY A 124 15.24 6.62 5.54
CA GLY A 124 14.83 8.01 5.74
C GLY A 124 14.65 8.81 4.44
N MET A 125 14.37 8.13 3.33
CA MET A 125 14.10 8.76 2.04
C MET A 125 12.69 9.34 1.93
N TYR A 126 11.76 8.78 2.72
CA TYR A 126 10.47 9.40 2.99
C TYR A 126 10.60 10.23 4.27
N ASP A 127 10.52 11.54 4.15
CA ASP A 127 10.61 12.48 5.27
C ASP A 127 9.27 12.67 6.00
N GLU A 128 8.18 12.22 5.41
CA GLU A 128 6.87 12.15 6.04
C GLU A 128 6.26 10.74 5.92
N LEU A 129 6.08 10.09 7.08
CA LEU A 129 5.29 8.88 7.24
C LEU A 129 4.01 9.23 8.02
N LYS A 130 2.85 9.07 7.38
CA LYS A 130 1.56 9.45 7.96
C LYS A 130 0.67 8.23 8.12
N VAL A 131 -0.02 8.11 9.27
CA VAL A 131 -1.04 7.07 9.50
C VAL A 131 -2.35 7.75 9.87
N ASP A 132 -3.30 7.76 8.93
CA ASP A 132 -4.63 8.33 9.11
C ASP A 132 -5.62 7.24 9.51
N PHE A 133 -6.17 7.32 10.73
CA PHE A 133 -7.19 6.37 11.21
C PHE A 133 -8.60 6.82 10.78
N LEU A 134 -9.28 5.96 10.03
CA LEU A 134 -10.64 6.20 9.56
C LEU A 134 -11.71 5.50 10.42
N GLY A 135 -11.32 4.42 11.11
CA GLY A 135 -12.24 3.57 11.87
C GLY A 135 -13.15 2.74 10.97
N GLY A 136 -14.12 2.07 11.58
CA GLY A 136 -15.01 1.15 10.85
C GLY A 136 -14.30 -0.09 10.32
N HIS A 137 -15.07 -0.96 9.68
CA HIS A 137 -14.64 -2.25 9.16
C HIS A 137 -15.37 -2.56 7.86
N LEU A 138 -14.66 -3.09 6.87
CA LEU A 138 -15.20 -3.44 5.54
C LEU A 138 -14.93 -4.91 5.22
N LEU A 139 -13.71 -5.40 5.45
CA LEU A 139 -13.30 -6.77 5.16
C LEU A 139 -13.26 -7.65 6.42
N LEU A 140 -13.01 -7.08 7.60
CA LEU A 140 -12.87 -7.81 8.85
C LEU A 140 -14.04 -7.50 9.78
N HIS A 141 -14.94 -8.46 9.97
CA HIS A 141 -15.96 -8.39 11.01
C HIS A 141 -15.75 -9.49 12.06
N LYS A 142 -16.25 -9.27 13.29
CA LYS A 142 -16.03 -10.18 14.44
C LYS A 142 -16.36 -11.64 14.11
N ASP A 143 -17.43 -11.89 13.36
CA ASP A 143 -17.83 -13.25 12.99
C ASP A 143 -16.87 -13.95 11.98
N ILE A 144 -16.02 -13.20 11.26
CA ILE A 144 -14.97 -13.76 10.37
C ILE A 144 -13.71 -14.15 11.15
N VAL A 145 -13.39 -13.43 12.23
CA VAL A 145 -12.09 -13.58 12.92
C VAL A 145 -12.09 -14.62 14.03
N GLU A 146 -13.26 -15.03 14.53
CA GLU A 146 -13.38 -16.02 15.62
C GLU A 146 -13.55 -17.50 15.14
N VAL A 147 -13.33 -17.78 13.85
CA VAL A 147 -13.32 -19.15 13.29
C VAL A 147 -11.92 -19.75 13.27
#